data_AF-A0A7K3ER94-F1
#
_entry.id   AF-A0A7K3ER94-F1
#
_cell.length_a   1.000
_cell.length_b   1.000
_cell.length_c   1.000
_cell.angle_alpha   90.00
_cell.angle_beta   90.00
_cell.angle_gamma   90.00
#
_symmetry.space_group_name_H-M   'P 1'
#
loop_
_entity.id
_entity.type
_entity.pdbx_description
1 polymer ?
#
loop_
_entity_poly.entity_id
_entity_poly.type
_entity_poly.pdbx_seq_one_letter_code
_entity_poly.pdbx_strand_id
1 'polypeptide(L)'
;MSTWTADVRLARRLVSGSDRREWWRIGLTAAGAALATAFALAAVTLASVPDGYTVSGLHGLLGEAGTRSGVIAGLSLLLVAVLAFLGQCTRIGAAHRDRRLAGLRLAGATPRQVRRIAALETGLACLAGSAVATVFSVLLLLRLWTVPTAPAWAGIALVAVGVPVAGAAAGAAALR
;
A
#
# COMPACT_ATOMS: atom_id res chain seq x y z
N MET A 1 43.22 -9.77 -8.15
CA MET A 1 41.86 -10.33 -7.94
C MET A 1 40.98 -9.17 -7.48
N SER A 2 39.93 -8.85 -8.25
CA SER A 2 39.28 -7.52 -8.27
C SER A 2 38.44 -7.19 -7.04
N THR A 3 38.71 -6.02 -6.46
CA THR A 3 37.98 -5.34 -5.37
C THR A 3 36.46 -5.30 -5.59
N TRP A 4 36.04 -5.22 -6.86
CA TRP A 4 34.65 -5.23 -7.29
C TRP A 4 33.85 -6.45 -6.80
N THR A 5 34.46 -7.64 -6.78
CA THR A 5 33.78 -8.85 -6.31
C THR A 5 33.69 -8.94 -4.80
N ALA A 6 34.55 -8.19 -4.08
CA ALA A 6 34.48 -8.04 -2.64
C ALA A 6 33.37 -7.03 -2.27
N ASP A 7 33.28 -5.93 -2.99
CA ASP A 7 32.24 -4.90 -2.79
C ASP A 7 30.83 -5.45 -3.10
N VAL A 8 30.67 -6.21 -4.19
CA VAL A 8 29.42 -6.90 -4.50
C VAL A 8 29.07 -7.94 -3.43
N ARG A 9 30.05 -8.64 -2.87
CA ARG A 9 29.80 -9.58 -1.76
C ARG A 9 29.45 -8.88 -0.47
N LEU A 10 30.05 -7.74 -0.17
CA LEU A 10 29.75 -6.91 0.99
C LEU A 10 28.35 -6.30 0.88
N ALA A 11 28.01 -5.72 -0.27
CA ALA A 11 26.66 -5.24 -0.57
C ALA A 11 25.64 -6.38 -0.48
N ARG A 12 25.94 -7.56 -1.05
CA ARG A 12 25.04 -8.72 -0.99
C ARG A 12 24.89 -9.28 0.42
N ARG A 13 25.94 -9.26 1.26
CA ARG A 13 25.88 -9.67 2.68
C ARG A 13 25.19 -8.66 3.58
N LEU A 14 25.32 -7.36 3.30
CA LEU A 14 24.55 -6.32 3.98
C LEU A 14 23.07 -6.41 3.63
N VAL A 15 22.73 -6.74 2.38
CA VAL A 15 21.36 -7.00 1.93
C VAL A 15 20.81 -8.34 2.43
N SER A 16 21.66 -9.39 2.50
CA SER A 16 21.26 -10.72 3.01
C SER A 16 21.33 -10.86 4.53
N GLY A 17 21.87 -9.85 5.23
CA GLY A 17 21.86 -9.74 6.69
C GLY A 17 20.57 -9.11 7.24
N SER A 18 19.69 -8.63 6.36
CA SER A 18 18.31 -8.28 6.70
C SER A 18 17.60 -9.56 7.14
N ASP A 19 17.41 -9.72 8.44
CA ASP A 19 16.71 -10.84 9.06
C ASP A 19 15.48 -11.26 8.24
N ARG A 20 15.25 -12.57 8.13
CA ARG A 20 14.03 -13.12 7.48
C ARG A 20 12.75 -12.50 8.03
N ARG A 21 12.79 -12.03 9.28
CA ARG A 21 11.73 -11.26 9.97
C ARG A 21 11.50 -9.86 9.40
N GLU A 22 12.55 -9.17 8.96
CA GLU A 22 12.46 -7.84 8.34
C GLU A 22 11.79 -7.93 6.97
N TRP A 23 12.16 -8.93 6.16
CA TRP A 23 11.49 -9.21 4.88
C TRP A 23 10.02 -9.56 5.06
N TRP A 24 9.67 -10.39 6.04
CA TRP A 24 8.28 -10.71 6.34
C TRP A 24 7.47 -9.48 6.74
N ARG A 25 8.05 -8.57 7.52
CA ARG A 25 7.39 -7.31 7.90
C ARG A 25 7.13 -6.41 6.70
N ILE A 26 8.15 -6.21 5.86
CA ILE A 26 8.03 -5.39 4.64
C ILE A 26 6.98 -6.02 3.72
N GLY A 27 7.03 -7.35 3.54
CA GLY A 27 6.05 -8.11 2.76
C GLY A 27 4.62 -7.95 3.29
N LEU A 28 4.40 -8.07 4.60
CA LEU A 28 3.07 -7.88 5.21
C LEU A 28 2.56 -6.45 5.06
N THR A 29 3.43 -5.45 5.21
CA THR A 29 3.07 -4.03 5.03
C THR A 29 2.70 -3.74 3.57
N ALA A 30 3.51 -4.24 2.63
CA ALA A 30 3.24 -4.13 1.20
C ALA A 30 1.96 -4.87 0.80
N ALA A 31 1.72 -6.08 1.33
CA ALA A 31 0.51 -6.86 1.08
C ALA A 31 -0.74 -6.15 1.63
N GLY A 32 -0.68 -5.61 2.85
CA GLY A 32 -1.77 -4.82 3.43
C GLY A 32 -2.07 -3.56 2.60
N ALA A 33 -1.03 -2.85 2.14
CA ALA A 33 -1.18 -1.70 1.26
C ALA A 33 -1.75 -2.07 -0.12
N ALA A 34 -1.34 -3.22 -0.67
CA ALA A 34 -1.87 -3.74 -1.92
C ALA A 34 -3.37 -4.07 -1.79
N LEU A 35 -3.79 -4.74 -0.70
CA LEU A 35 -5.20 -5.02 -0.42
C LEU A 35 -6.01 -3.74 -0.22
N ALA A 36 -5.50 -2.77 0.54
CA ALA A 36 -6.17 -1.48 0.74
C ALA A 36 -6.37 -0.75 -0.59
N THR A 37 -5.33 -0.73 -1.43
CA THR A 37 -5.38 -0.14 -2.77
C THR A 37 -6.39 -0.88 -3.64
N ALA A 38 -6.38 -2.22 -3.64
CA ALA A 38 -7.31 -3.02 -4.44
C ALA A 38 -8.78 -2.76 -4.07
N PHE A 39 -9.13 -2.75 -2.79
CA PHE A 39 -10.50 -2.48 -2.36
C PHE A 39 -10.92 -1.03 -2.62
N ALA A 40 -10.04 -0.06 -2.41
CA ALA A 40 -10.32 1.33 -2.72
C ALA A 40 -10.50 1.56 -4.23
N LEU A 41 -9.66 0.96 -5.07
CA LEU A 41 -9.80 1.03 -6.53
C LEU A 41 -11.07 0.31 -7.01
N ALA A 42 -11.43 -0.82 -6.41
CA ALA A 42 -12.70 -1.50 -6.71
C ALA A 42 -13.90 -0.60 -6.38
N ALA A 43 -13.90 0.07 -5.23
CA ALA A 43 -14.97 0.99 -4.86
C ALA A 43 -15.03 2.22 -5.78
N VAL A 44 -13.89 2.82 -6.10
CA VAL A 44 -13.78 3.98 -7.01
C VAL A 44 -14.23 3.63 -8.42
N THR A 45 -13.77 2.50 -8.96
CA THR A 45 -14.15 2.07 -10.31
C THR A 45 -15.64 1.79 -10.36
N LEU A 46 -16.19 1.11 -9.35
CA LEU A 46 -17.61 0.83 -9.27
C LEU A 46 -18.45 2.10 -9.07
N ALA A 47 -17.96 3.11 -8.35
CA ALA A 47 -18.62 4.41 -8.20
C ALA A 47 -18.55 5.27 -9.49
N SER A 48 -17.53 5.07 -10.32
CA SER A 48 -17.29 5.87 -11.54
C SER A 48 -18.02 5.37 -12.78
N VAL A 49 -18.68 4.20 -12.71
CA VAL A 49 -19.50 3.66 -13.81
C VAL A 49 -20.75 4.54 -14.01
N PRO A 50 -20.99 5.11 -15.20
CA PRO A 50 -22.21 5.86 -15.48
C PRO A 50 -23.45 4.98 -15.39
N ASP A 51 -24.55 5.52 -14.87
CA ASP A 51 -25.83 4.80 -14.82
C ASP A 51 -26.29 4.44 -16.24
N GLY A 52 -26.56 3.15 -16.48
CA GLY A 52 -26.97 2.63 -17.79
C GLY A 52 -25.93 1.78 -18.54
N TYR A 53 -24.69 1.68 -18.06
CA TYR A 53 -23.70 0.75 -18.62
C TYR A 53 -23.77 -0.62 -17.94
N THR A 54 -24.25 -1.63 -18.68
CA THR A 54 -24.19 -3.04 -18.26
C THR A 54 -22.80 -3.60 -18.56
N VAL A 55 -21.98 -3.78 -17.53
CA VAL A 55 -20.68 -4.45 -17.67
C VAL A 55 -20.95 -5.94 -17.94
N SER A 56 -20.72 -6.38 -19.18
CA SER A 56 -20.98 -7.76 -19.60
C SER A 56 -20.05 -8.71 -18.84
N GLY A 57 -20.62 -9.46 -17.88
CA GLY A 57 -19.91 -10.43 -17.03
C GLY A 57 -20.53 -10.66 -15.65
N LEU A 58 -21.29 -9.70 -15.12
CA LEU A 58 -21.97 -9.79 -13.81
C LEU A 58 -23.48 -9.53 -14.00
N HIS A 59 -24.13 -10.34 -14.84
CA HIS A 59 -25.56 -10.23 -15.16
C HIS A 59 -26.42 -10.20 -13.88
N GLY A 60 -27.14 -9.08 -13.66
CA GLY A 60 -28.20 -8.94 -12.64
C GLY A 60 -27.80 -8.26 -11.33
N LEU A 61 -26.66 -8.62 -10.72
CA LEU A 61 -26.31 -8.17 -9.35
C LEU A 61 -25.82 -6.71 -9.24
N LEU A 62 -25.28 -6.12 -10.31
CA LEU A 62 -24.79 -4.74 -10.29
C LEU A 62 -25.66 -3.76 -11.09
N GLY A 63 -26.74 -4.25 -11.72
CA GLY A 63 -27.67 -3.44 -12.51
C GLY A 63 -28.68 -2.68 -11.65
N GLU A 64 -29.00 -3.19 -10.47
CA GLU A 64 -29.88 -2.53 -9.51
C GLU A 64 -29.09 -1.59 -8.59
N ALA A 65 -29.49 -0.32 -8.54
CA ALA A 65 -28.81 0.73 -7.75
C ALA A 65 -28.67 0.38 -6.25
N GLY A 66 -29.59 -0.43 -5.71
CA GLY A 66 -29.55 -0.91 -4.33
C GLY A 66 -28.39 -1.87 -4.04
N THR A 67 -28.07 -2.77 -4.97
CA THR A 67 -27.01 -3.78 -4.77
C THR A 67 -25.63 -3.18 -5.00
N ARG A 68 -25.49 -2.24 -5.95
CA ARG A 68 -24.25 -1.49 -6.19
C ARG A 68 -23.81 -0.69 -4.96
N SER A 69 -24.75 0.02 -4.31
CA SER A 69 -24.45 0.77 -3.08
C SER A 69 -24.06 -0.16 -1.92
N GLY A 70 -24.72 -1.32 -1.80
CA GLY A 70 -24.35 -2.37 -0.85
C GLY A 70 -22.92 -2.90 -1.04
N VAL A 71 -22.51 -3.14 -2.29
CA VAL A 71 -21.12 -3.59 -2.60
C VAL A 71 -20.11 -2.50 -2.27
N ILE A 72 -20.38 -1.23 -2.60
CA ILE A 72 -19.51 -0.11 -2.25
C ILE A 72 -19.38 0.00 -0.72
N ALA A 73 -20.49 -0.12 0.01
CA ALA A 73 -20.48 -0.10 1.47
C ALA A 73 -19.67 -1.28 2.05
N GLY A 74 -19.85 -2.49 1.52
CA GLY A 74 -19.10 -3.68 1.91
C GLY A 74 -17.59 -3.54 1.66
N LEU A 75 -17.21 -3.04 0.48
CA LEU A 75 -15.81 -2.72 0.15
C LEU A 75 -15.24 -1.66 1.09
N SER A 76 -16.04 -0.66 1.47
CA SER A 76 -15.63 0.39 2.39
C SER A 76 -15.41 -0.14 3.81
N LEU A 77 -16.30 -1.00 4.31
CA LEU A 77 -16.15 -1.70 5.59
C LEU A 77 -14.90 -2.59 5.60
N LEU A 78 -14.67 -3.33 4.51
CA LEU A 78 -13.49 -4.16 4.36
C LEU A 78 -12.20 -3.33 4.30
N LEU A 79 -12.24 -2.18 3.60
CA LEU A 79 -11.14 -1.23 3.57
C LEU A 79 -10.78 -0.75 4.99
N VAL A 80 -11.77 -0.43 5.82
CA VAL A 80 -11.54 -0.07 7.23
C VAL A 80 -10.79 -1.19 7.99
N ALA A 81 -11.24 -2.45 7.84
CA ALA A 81 -10.57 -3.59 8.47
C ALA A 81 -9.12 -3.77 7.97
N VAL A 82 -8.88 -3.60 6.67
CA VAL A 82 -7.55 -3.71 6.07
C VAL A 82 -6.62 -2.58 6.51
N LEU A 83 -7.13 -1.35 6.63
CA LEU A 83 -6.37 -0.22 7.16
C LEU A 83 -6.02 -0.44 8.64
N ALA A 84 -6.93 -1.00 9.44
CA ALA A 84 -6.64 -1.39 10.81
C ALA A 84 -5.54 -2.45 10.87
N PHE A 85 -5.63 -3.49 10.04
CA PHE A 85 -4.60 -4.53 9.90
C PHE A 85 -3.23 -3.93 9.51
N LEU A 86 -3.20 -3.05 8.50
CA LEU A 86 -1.98 -2.35 8.08
C LEU A 86 -1.41 -1.50 9.23
N GLY A 87 -2.27 -0.82 9.99
CA GLY A 87 -1.88 -0.11 11.22
C GLY A 87 -1.21 -1.03 12.24
N GLN A 88 -1.71 -2.24 12.43
CA GLN A 88 -1.07 -3.23 13.31
C GLN A 88 0.28 -3.71 12.75
N CYS A 89 0.38 -3.96 11.44
CA CYS A 89 1.65 -4.31 10.81
C CYS A 89 2.72 -3.23 11.03
N THR A 90 2.35 -1.95 10.91
CA THR A 90 3.26 -0.82 11.15
C THR A 90 3.68 -0.70 12.62
N ARG A 91 2.77 -0.93 13.58
CA ARG A 91 3.07 -0.94 15.02
C ARG A 91 3.99 -2.09 15.43
N ILE A 92 3.66 -3.32 15.03
CA ILE A 92 4.52 -4.50 15.28
C ILE A 92 5.90 -4.26 14.67
N GLY A 93 5.91 -3.63 13.49
CA GLY A 93 7.12 -3.24 12.81
C GLY A 93 7.97 -2.22 13.57
N ALA A 94 7.32 -1.25 14.22
CA ALA A 94 7.96 -0.23 15.03
C ALA A 94 8.74 -0.82 16.22
N ALA A 95 8.12 -1.74 16.96
CA ALA A 95 8.75 -2.38 18.11
C ALA A 95 10.08 -3.09 17.78
N HIS A 96 10.18 -3.68 16.58
CA HIS A 96 11.41 -4.36 16.14
C HIS A 96 12.52 -3.40 15.70
N ARG A 97 12.17 -2.24 15.13
CA ARG A 97 13.15 -1.25 14.64
C ARG A 97 13.64 -0.29 15.73
N ASP A 98 13.01 -0.27 16.90
CA ASP A 98 13.39 0.64 17.99
C ASP A 98 14.85 0.50 18.43
N ARG A 99 15.41 -0.73 18.45
CA ARG A 99 16.83 -0.94 18.77
C ARG A 99 17.77 -0.26 17.76
N ARG A 100 17.44 -0.35 16.46
CA ARG A 100 18.18 0.31 15.37
C ARG A 100 18.04 1.83 15.45
N LEU A 101 16.84 2.33 15.75
CA LEU A 101 16.58 3.76 15.88
C LEU A 101 17.20 4.36 17.16
N ALA A 102 17.33 3.59 18.24
CA ALA A 102 18.04 3.98 19.45
C ALA A 102 19.54 4.19 19.18
N GLY A 103 20.17 3.32 18.37
CA GLY A 103 21.55 3.51 17.91
C GLY A 103 21.74 4.82 17.15
N LEU A 104 20.79 5.20 16.28
CA LEU A 104 20.82 6.50 15.61
C LEU A 104 20.72 7.67 16.59
N ARG A 105 19.88 7.57 17.62
CA ARG A 105 19.78 8.60 18.67
C ARG A 105 21.07 8.73 19.48
N LEU A 106 21.75 7.62 19.77
CA LEU A 106 23.06 7.63 20.43
C LEU A 106 24.16 8.25 19.55
N ALA A 107 24.03 8.14 18.22
CA ALA A 107 24.88 8.86 17.26
C ALA A 107 24.49 10.33 17.06
N GLY A 108 23.53 10.86 17.84
CA GLY A 108 23.09 12.26 17.79
C GLY A 108 21.93 12.56 16.85
N ALA A 109 21.27 11.54 16.27
CA ALA A 109 20.12 11.78 15.40
C ALA A 109 18.93 12.37 16.16
N THR A 110 18.33 13.42 15.59
CA THR A 110 17.17 14.09 16.20
C THR A 110 15.91 13.21 16.11
N PRO A 111 14.95 13.34 17.05
CA PRO A 111 13.67 12.61 16.99
C PRO A 111 12.88 12.84 15.69
N ARG A 112 13.00 14.04 15.08
CA ARG A 112 12.40 14.35 13.78
C ARG A 112 13.03 13.55 12.64
N GLN A 113 14.35 13.40 12.62
CA GLN A 113 15.05 12.57 11.61
C GLN A 113 14.64 11.11 11.73
N VAL A 114 14.60 10.57 12.95
CA VAL A 114 14.14 9.19 13.21
C VAL A 114 12.71 8.97 12.72
N ARG A 115 11.79 9.92 12.98
CA ARG A 115 10.41 9.84 12.51
C ARG A 115 10.30 9.91 10.99
N ARG A 116 11.11 10.74 10.33
CA ARG A 116 11.16 10.81 8.85
C ARG A 116 11.68 9.52 8.23
N ILE A 117 12.74 8.94 8.77
CA ILE A 117 13.28 7.65 8.30
C ILE A 117 12.20 6.57 8.43
N ALA A 118 11.54 6.50 9.59
CA ALA A 118 10.46 5.57 9.83
C ALA A 118 9.26 5.75 8.88
N ALA A 119 8.89 6.99 8.57
CA ALA A 119 7.82 7.31 7.62
C ALA A 119 8.21 6.92 6.19
N LEU A 120 9.46 7.14 5.78
CA LEU A 120 9.96 6.79 4.46
C LEU A 120 10.05 5.27 4.27
N GLU A 121 10.52 4.53 5.26
CA GLU A 121 10.57 3.06 5.20
C GLU A 121 9.16 2.46 5.01
N THR A 122 8.20 2.90 5.83
CA THR A 122 6.80 2.44 5.71
C THR A 122 6.14 2.94 4.43
N GLY A 123 6.39 4.20 4.06
CA GLY A 123 5.87 4.81 2.84
C GLY A 123 6.34 4.09 1.58
N LEU A 124 7.62 3.70 1.51
CA LEU A 124 8.16 2.94 0.38
C LEU A 124 7.58 1.52 0.29
N ALA A 125 7.39 0.84 1.42
CA ALA A 125 6.72 -0.46 1.43
C ALA A 125 5.26 -0.34 0.96
N CYS A 126 4.53 0.68 1.42
CA CYS A 126 3.17 0.94 0.98
C CYS A 126 3.10 1.36 -0.49
N LEU A 127 4.08 2.15 -0.97
CA LEU A 127 4.20 2.55 -2.37
C LEU A 127 4.42 1.34 -3.27
N ALA A 128 5.29 0.41 -2.89
CA ALA A 128 5.48 -0.83 -3.65
C ALA A 128 4.18 -1.65 -3.74
N GLY A 129 3.49 -1.86 -2.61
CA GLY A 129 2.22 -2.57 -2.59
C GLY A 129 1.12 -1.89 -3.41
N SER A 130 0.99 -0.57 -3.25
CA SER A 130 0.01 0.24 -3.97
C SER A 130 0.29 0.30 -5.47
N ALA A 131 1.55 0.43 -5.88
CA ALA A 131 1.93 0.43 -7.29
C ALA A 131 1.56 -0.89 -7.97
N VAL A 132 1.88 -2.03 -7.33
CA VAL A 132 1.52 -3.36 -7.86
C VAL A 132 0.00 -3.49 -8.02
N ALA A 133 -0.76 -3.19 -6.96
CA ALA A 133 -2.22 -3.27 -7.02
C ALA A 133 -2.83 -2.32 -8.07
N THR A 134 -2.29 -1.10 -8.19
CA THR A 134 -2.74 -0.12 -9.18
C THR A 134 -2.49 -0.59 -10.60
N VAL A 135 -1.29 -1.12 -10.90
CA VAL A 135 -0.96 -1.65 -12.23
C VAL A 135 -1.90 -2.79 -12.61
N PHE A 136 -2.09 -3.78 -11.73
CA PHE A 136 -3.01 -4.89 -11.99
C PHE A 136 -4.45 -4.40 -12.17
N SER A 137 -4.90 -3.45 -11.34
CA SER A 137 -6.25 -2.88 -11.42
C SER A 137 -6.46 -2.11 -12.73
N VAL A 138 -5.50 -1.29 -13.17
CA VAL A 138 -5.58 -0.55 -14.44
C VAL A 138 -5.59 -1.50 -15.63
N LEU A 139 -4.74 -2.53 -15.63
CA LEU A 139 -4.74 -3.55 -16.69
C LEU A 139 -6.08 -4.28 -16.77
N LEU A 140 -6.67 -4.63 -15.62
CA LEU A 140 -7.99 -5.25 -15.56
C LEU A 140 -9.09 -4.28 -16.03
N LEU A 141 -9.03 -3.02 -15.61
CA LEU A 141 -9.98 -1.98 -16.00
C LEU A 141 -9.99 -1.79 -17.52
N LEU A 142 -8.82 -1.62 -18.14
CA LEU A 142 -8.68 -1.44 -19.59
C LEU A 142 -9.12 -2.68 -20.38
N ARG A 143 -9.01 -3.88 -19.78
CA ARG A 143 -9.51 -5.12 -20.39
C ARG A 143 -11.04 -5.21 -20.36
N LEU A 144 -11.67 -4.69 -19.30
CA LEU A 144 -13.12 -4.78 -19.09
C LEU A 144 -13.88 -3.58 -19.65
N TRP A 145 -13.24 -2.42 -19.72
CA TRP A 145 -13.87 -1.15 -20.09
C TRP A 145 -12.96 -0.36 -21.05
N THR A 146 -13.41 -0.22 -22.29
CA THR A 146 -12.63 0.35 -23.39
C THR A 146 -12.46 1.87 -23.33
N VAL A 147 -13.34 2.60 -22.63
CA VAL A 147 -13.27 4.07 -22.50
C VAL A 147 -13.57 4.49 -21.05
N PRO A 148 -12.58 4.41 -20.12
CA PRO A 148 -12.77 4.85 -18.75
C PRO A 148 -13.00 6.37 -18.67
N THR A 149 -13.90 6.79 -17.79
CA THR A 149 -14.24 8.21 -17.59
C THR A 149 -13.12 8.97 -16.86
N ALA A 150 -13.01 10.28 -17.08
CA ALA A 150 -12.06 11.15 -16.36
C ALA A 150 -12.12 11.02 -14.81
N PRO A 151 -13.29 10.96 -14.14
CA PRO A 151 -13.35 10.73 -12.70
C PRO A 151 -12.77 9.39 -12.25
N ALA A 152 -12.85 8.34 -13.07
CA ALA A 152 -12.25 7.05 -12.74
C ALA A 152 -10.72 7.16 -12.64
N TRP A 153 -10.09 7.85 -13.61
CA TRP A 153 -8.65 8.12 -13.58
C TRP A 153 -8.23 8.99 -12.39
N ALA A 154 -9.02 10.03 -12.09
CA ALA A 154 -8.75 10.89 -10.93
C ALA A 154 -8.81 10.09 -9.61
N GLY A 155 -9.81 9.21 -9.47
CA GLY A 155 -9.93 8.35 -8.30
C GLY A 155 -8.81 7.33 -8.19
N ILE A 156 -8.37 6.74 -9.32
CA ILE A 156 -7.22 5.82 -9.35
C ILE A 156 -5.94 6.53 -8.88
N ALA A 157 -5.67 7.73 -9.42
CA ALA A 157 -4.52 8.53 -9.02
C ALA A 157 -4.57 8.92 -7.54
N LEU A 158 -5.75 9.30 -7.05
CA LEU A 158 -5.96 9.63 -5.64
C LEU A 158 -5.66 8.44 -4.72
N VAL A 159 -6.13 7.24 -5.06
CA VAL A 159 -5.87 6.04 -4.26
C VAL A 159 -4.39 5.64 -4.32
N ALA A 160 -3.79 5.67 -5.51
CA ALA A 160 -2.39 5.32 -5.73
C ALA A 160 -1.42 6.19 -4.90
N VAL A 161 -1.78 7.46 -4.65
CA VAL A 161 -0.98 8.37 -3.81
C VAL A 161 -1.45 8.37 -2.35
N GLY A 162 -2.77 8.28 -2.11
CA GLY A 162 -3.37 8.35 -0.79
C GLY A 162 -2.96 7.19 0.11
N VAL A 163 -2.88 5.97 -0.42
CA VAL A 163 -2.49 4.79 0.37
C VAL A 163 -1.03 4.87 0.86
N PRO A 164 -0.02 5.20 0.02
CA PRO A 164 1.34 5.43 0.48
C PRO A 164 1.46 6.57 1.50
N VAL A 165 0.74 7.68 1.31
CA VAL A 165 0.75 8.81 2.25
C VAL A 165 0.16 8.40 3.59
N ALA A 166 -0.96 7.68 3.61
CA ALA A 166 -1.55 7.16 4.83
C ALA A 166 -0.60 6.18 5.55
N GLY A 167 0.07 5.31 4.80
CA GLY A 167 1.11 4.41 5.32
C GLY A 167 2.29 5.16 5.95
N ALA A 168 2.81 6.17 5.28
CA ALA A 168 3.88 7.01 5.80
C ALA A 168 3.46 7.76 7.08
N ALA A 169 2.23 8.30 7.11
CA ALA A 169 1.67 8.97 8.28
C ALA A 169 1.50 7.99 9.47
N ALA A 170 1.01 6.78 9.22
CA ALA A 170 0.90 5.73 10.23
C ALA A 170 2.28 5.32 10.78
N GLY A 171 3.26 5.15 9.89
CA GLY A 171 4.65 4.84 10.25
C GLY A 171 5.32 5.94 11.09
N ALA A 172 4.96 7.20 10.85
CA ALA A 172 5.39 8.35 11.65
C ALA A 172 4.67 8.42 13.02
N ALA A 173 3.38 8.08 13.06
CA ALA A 173 2.55 8.14 14.26
C ALA A 173 2.85 7.00 15.25
N ALA A 174 3.33 5.85 14.77
CA ALA A 174 3.67 4.69 15.59
C ALA A 174 4.90 4.90 16.51
N LEU A 175 5.62 6.02 16.36
CA LEU A 175 6.76 6.41 17.20
C LEU A 175 6.42 7.54 18.21
N ARG A 176 5.14 7.70 18.52
CA ARG A 176 4.66 8.55 19.62
C ARG A 176 4.62 7.74 20.90
#